data_AF-B3T843-F1
#
_entry.id   AF-B3T843-F1
#
_cell.length_a   1.000
_cell.length_b   1.000
_cell.length_c   1.000
_cell.angle_alpha   90.00
_cell.angle_beta   90.00
_cell.angle_gamma   90.00
#
_symmetry.space_group_name_H-M   'P 1'
#
loop_
_entity.id
_entity.type
_entity.pdbx_description
1 polymer ?
#
loop_
_entity_poly.entity_id
_entity_poly.type
_entity_poly.pdbx_seq_one_letter_code
_entity_poly.pdbx_strand_id
1 'polypeptide(L)'
;MIGRRIENYTGIITLSYLGAFFATVFGTMVGYLYYPWAYASASGHFAMIVLTIVEALGYIFCVKVAEEGTSKNSNGLVAITLAGTTAFMLYVAMYVS
;
A
#
# COMPACT_ATOMS: atom_id res chain seq x y z
N MET A 1 -6.91 2.91 29.85
CA MET A 1 -7.72 3.95 29.16
C MET A 1 -8.86 3.25 28.43
N ILE A 2 -10.09 3.35 28.95
CA ILE A 2 -11.33 2.81 28.36
C ILE A 2 -12.07 4.00 27.74
N GLY A 3 -11.66 4.37 26.53
CA GLY A 3 -12.50 5.03 25.55
C GLY A 3 -12.78 3.97 24.48
N ARG A 4 -13.99 3.95 23.91
CA ARG A 4 -14.44 3.05 22.85
C ARG A 4 -13.28 2.72 21.90
N ARG A 5 -12.67 1.54 22.07
CA ARG A 5 -11.53 1.14 21.26
C ARG A 5 -11.99 1.15 19.80
N ILE A 6 -11.02 1.29 18.91
CA ILE A 6 -11.16 1.21 17.46
C ILE A 6 -11.57 -0.24 17.10
N GLU A 7 -12.78 -0.64 17.49
CA GLU A 7 -13.31 -1.97 17.31
C GLU A 7 -13.62 -2.16 15.81
N ASN A 8 -12.81 -2.99 15.14
CA ASN A 8 -12.97 -3.43 13.75
C ASN A 8 -12.51 -2.47 12.64
N TYR A 9 -11.54 -1.59 12.90
CA TYR A 9 -11.01 -0.73 11.84
C TYR A 9 -9.95 -1.41 10.96
N THR A 10 -9.51 -2.63 11.26
CA THR A 10 -8.57 -3.35 10.38
C THR A 10 -9.06 -3.31 8.93
N GLY A 11 -10.34 -3.59 8.68
CA GLY A 11 -10.91 -3.55 7.33
C GLY A 11 -10.82 -2.18 6.66
N ILE A 12 -11.17 -1.09 7.35
CA ILE A 12 -11.11 0.25 6.77
C ILE A 12 -9.67 0.72 6.57
N ILE A 13 -8.76 0.35 7.47
CA ILE A 13 -7.31 0.61 7.35
C ILE A 13 -6.75 -0.12 6.13
N THR A 14 -7.10 -1.40 5.94
CA THR A 14 -6.70 -2.19 4.77
C THR A 14 -7.27 -1.62 3.48
N LEU A 15 -8.55 -1.23 3.46
CA LEU A 15 -9.15 -0.58 2.28
C LEU A 15 -8.50 0.76 1.96
N SER A 16 -8.14 1.54 2.99
CA SER A 16 -7.43 2.81 2.82
C SER A 16 -6.03 2.59 2.24
N TYR A 17 -5.31 1.57 2.72
CA TYR A 17 -4.03 1.16 2.17
C TYR A 17 -4.14 0.73 0.70
N LEU A 18 -5.11 -0.11 0.36
CA LEU A 18 -5.33 -0.54 -1.03
C LEU A 18 -5.69 0.65 -1.93
N GLY A 19 -6.51 1.58 -1.45
CA GLY A 19 -6.84 2.80 -2.17
C GLY A 19 -5.61 3.69 -2.42
N ALA A 20 -4.77 3.89 -1.40
CA ALA A 20 -3.51 4.62 -1.53
C ALA A 20 -2.56 3.94 -2.52
N PHE A 21 -2.39 2.62 -2.41
CA PHE A 21 -1.58 1.82 -3.32
C PHE A 21 -2.00 1.99 -4.78
N PHE A 22 -3.29 1.82 -5.08
CA PHE A 22 -3.78 1.99 -6.45
C PHE A 22 -3.63 3.43 -6.94
N ALA A 23 -3.88 4.43 -6.07
CA ALA A 23 -3.66 5.83 -6.43
C ALA A 23 -2.19 6.10 -6.79
N THR A 24 -1.24 5.52 -6.04
CA THR A 24 0.19 5.62 -6.30
C THR A 24 0.60 4.93 -7.60
N VAL A 25 0.16 3.69 -7.82
CA VAL A 25 0.47 2.96 -9.06
C VAL A 25 -0.10 3.70 -10.27
N PHE A 26 -1.39 4.04 -10.28
CA PHE A 26 -1.98 4.73 -11.44
C PHE A 26 -1.45 6.15 -11.61
N GLY A 27 -1.18 6.88 -10.52
CA GLY A 27 -0.62 8.23 -10.58
C GLY A 27 0.78 8.24 -11.20
N THR A 28 1.65 7.32 -10.77
CA THR A 28 2.99 7.16 -11.35
C THR A 28 2.92 6.71 -12.80
N MET A 29 2.05 5.74 -13.13
CA MET A 29 1.78 5.28 -14.50
C MET A 29 1.37 6.41 -15.43
N VAL A 30 0.49 7.31 -14.99
CA VAL A 30 0.09 8.45 -15.82
C VAL A 30 1.32 9.32 -16.17
N GLY A 31 2.21 9.53 -15.21
CA GLY A 31 3.45 10.29 -15.41
C GLY A 31 4.32 9.72 -16.51
N TYR A 32 4.68 8.44 -16.43
CA TYR A 32 5.64 7.87 -17.39
C TYR A 32 5.02 7.36 -18.70
N LEU A 33 3.73 6.99 -18.72
CA LEU A 33 3.05 6.55 -19.95
C LEU A 33 2.61 7.73 -20.83
N TYR A 34 2.08 8.81 -20.23
CA TYR A 34 1.55 9.94 -21.01
C TYR A 34 2.54 11.10 -21.11
N TYR A 35 3.47 11.25 -20.16
CA TYR A 35 4.45 12.34 -20.13
C TYR A 35 5.90 11.84 -20.08
N PRO A 36 6.30 10.91 -20.98
CA PRO A 36 7.64 10.28 -20.94
C PRO A 36 8.79 11.27 -21.15
N TRP A 37 8.51 12.43 -21.76
CA TRP A 37 9.49 13.52 -21.94
C TRP A 37 9.83 14.23 -20.63
N ALA A 38 8.96 14.17 -19.63
CA ALA A 38 9.16 14.75 -18.30
C ALA A 38 9.55 13.68 -17.27
N TYR A 39 9.01 12.47 -17.41
CA TYR A 39 9.20 11.37 -16.46
C TYR A 39 9.56 10.08 -17.19
N ALA A 40 10.85 9.71 -17.15
CA ALA A 40 11.29 8.43 -17.70
C ALA A 40 10.65 7.24 -16.94
N SER A 41 10.30 6.18 -17.65
CA SER A 41 9.70 4.94 -17.09
C SER A 41 10.48 4.38 -15.90
N ALA A 42 11.81 4.35 -15.97
CA ALA A 42 12.66 3.93 -14.85
C ALA A 42 12.47 4.78 -13.57
N SER A 43 12.32 6.10 -13.73
CA SER A 43 12.05 6.99 -12.60
C SER A 43 10.64 6.78 -12.04
N GLY A 44 9.65 6.52 -12.90
CA GLY A 44 8.28 6.21 -12.51
C GLY A 44 8.20 4.92 -11.69
N HIS A 45 8.87 3.86 -12.14
CA HIS A 45 8.95 2.58 -11.41
C HIS A 45 9.68 2.73 -10.08
N PHE A 46 10.78 3.48 -10.04
CA PHE A 46 11.47 3.75 -8.79
C PHE A 46 10.56 4.45 -7.77
N ALA A 47 9.85 5.51 -8.19
CA ALA A 47 8.92 6.22 -7.32
C ALA A 47 7.79 5.31 -6.81
N MET A 48 7.20 4.50 -7.71
CA MET A 48 6.16 3.54 -7.36
C MET A 48 6.62 2.54 -6.28
N ILE A 49 7.81 1.95 -6.45
CA ILE A 49 8.39 1.00 -5.48
C ILE A 49 8.57 1.67 -4.12
N VAL A 50 9.21 2.84 -4.09
CA VAL A 50 9.51 3.55 -2.84
C VAL A 50 8.23 3.95 -2.11
N LEU A 51 7.26 4.52 -2.82
CA LEU A 51 5.98 4.92 -2.23
C LEU A 51 5.20 3.71 -1.71
N THR A 52 5.20 2.60 -2.45
CA THR A 52 4.57 1.33 -1.99
C THR A 52 5.18 0.83 -0.68
N ILE A 53 6.50 0.94 -0.50
CA ILE A 53 7.17 0.56 0.75
C ILE A 53 6.72 1.47 1.91
N VAL A 54 6.68 2.78 1.69
CA VAL A 54 6.24 3.75 2.71
C VAL A 54 4.79 3.48 3.13
N GLU A 55 3.90 3.26 2.17
CA GLU A 55 2.50 2.94 2.42
C GLU A 55 2.35 1.61 3.16
N ALA A 56 3.13 0.58 2.80
CA ALA A 56 3.11 -0.72 3.45
C ALA A 56 3.54 -0.64 4.92
N LEU A 57 4.59 0.13 5.22
CA LEU A 57 5.04 0.37 6.60
C LEU A 57 3.97 1.11 7.41
N GLY A 58 3.36 2.15 6.82
CA GLY A 58 2.25 2.87 7.44
C GLY A 58 1.06 1.96 7.73
N TYR A 59 0.67 1.12 6.77
CA TYR A 59 -0.39 0.12 6.92
C TYR A 59 -0.13 -0.84 8.08
N ILE A 60 1.06 -1.44 8.14
CA ILE A 60 1.45 -2.36 9.22
C ILE A 60 1.33 -1.65 10.58
N PHE A 61 1.86 -0.43 10.69
CA PHE A 61 1.83 0.33 11.93
C PHE A 61 0.39 0.66 12.36
N CYS A 62 -0.44 1.15 11.44
CA CYS A 62 -1.84 1.46 11.71
C CYS A 62 -2.63 0.24 12.21
N VAL A 63 -2.45 -0.94 11.58
CA VAL A 63 -3.11 -2.17 12.02
C VAL A 63 -2.59 -2.60 13.40
N LYS A 64 -1.27 -2.52 13.63
CA LYS A 64 -0.69 -2.95 14.91
C LYS A 64 -1.16 -2.08 16.07
N VAL A 65 -1.14 -0.76 15.90
CA VAL A 65 -1.67 0.18 16.90
C VAL A 65 -3.16 -0.04 17.14
N ALA A 66 -3.95 -0.35 16.11
CA ALA A 66 -5.38 -0.62 16.26
C ALA A 66 -5.68 -1.93 17.03
N GLU A 67 -4.76 -2.89 17.03
CA GLU A 67 -4.90 -4.17 17.74
C GLU A 67 -4.32 -4.15 19.17
N GLU A 68 -3.62 -3.09 19.57
CA GLU A 68 -2.95 -3.02 20.87
C GLU A 68 -3.89 -3.27 22.06
N GLY A 69 -3.45 -4.16 22.94
CA GLY A 69 -4.20 -4.58 24.13
C GLY A 69 -5.49 -5.34 23.84
N THR A 70 -5.64 -5.92 22.64
CA THR A 70 -6.74 -6.82 22.26
C THR A 70 -6.21 -8.24 22.02
N SER A 71 -7.11 -9.22 21.89
CA SER A 71 -6.77 -10.60 21.46
C SER A 71 -6.90 -10.80 19.94
N LYS A 72 -7.11 -9.73 19.16
CA LYS A 72 -7.25 -9.79 17.70
C LYS A 72 -5.91 -10.11 17.05
N ASN A 73 -5.97 -10.81 15.92
CA ASN A 73 -4.80 -11.16 15.13
C ASN A 73 -5.11 -11.07 13.64
N SER A 74 -4.79 -9.92 13.05
CA SER A 74 -4.97 -9.65 11.62
C SER A 74 -3.75 -10.02 10.77
N ASN A 75 -2.78 -10.78 11.29
CA ASN A 75 -1.52 -11.08 10.58
C ASN A 75 -1.76 -11.77 9.23
N GLY A 76 -2.72 -12.69 9.15
CA GLY A 76 -3.03 -13.39 7.89
C GLY A 76 -3.55 -12.42 6.82
N LEU A 77 -4.43 -11.49 7.20
CA LEU A 77 -4.96 -10.47 6.30
C LEU A 77 -3.88 -9.46 5.90
N VAL A 78 -3.06 -9.00 6.84
CA VAL A 78 -1.90 -8.13 6.55
C VAL A 78 -0.94 -8.81 5.57
N ALA A 79 -0.59 -10.07 5.81
CA ALA A 79 0.31 -10.83 4.96
C ALA A 79 -0.22 -10.98 3.52
N ILE A 80 -1.49 -11.38 3.36
CA ILE A 80 -2.12 -11.52 2.03
C ILE A 80 -2.17 -10.17 1.32
N THR A 81 -2.52 -9.10 2.03
CA THR A 81 -2.62 -7.76 1.45
C THR A 81 -1.25 -7.30 0.93
N LEU A 82 -0.20 -7.42 1.75
CA LEU A 82 1.16 -7.02 1.39
C LEU A 82 1.75 -7.88 0.27
N ALA A 83 1.52 -9.19 0.30
CA ALA A 83 1.95 -10.09 -0.76
C ALA A 83 1.25 -9.74 -2.09
N GLY A 84 -0.05 -9.46 -2.06
CA GLY A 84 -0.84 -9.08 -3.23
C GLY A 84 -0.36 -7.77 -3.85
N THR A 85 -0.19 -6.71 -3.05
CA THR A 85 0.30 -5.42 -3.56
C THR A 85 1.74 -5.51 -4.06
N THR A 86 2.60 -6.27 -3.38
CA THR A 86 3.98 -6.51 -3.82
C THR A 86 4.02 -7.24 -5.16
N ALA A 87 3.26 -8.34 -5.30
CA ALA A 87 3.21 -9.10 -6.54
C ALA A 87 2.69 -8.26 -7.72
N PHE A 88 1.64 -7.46 -7.49
CA PHE A 88 1.11 -6.54 -8.49
C PHE A 88 2.14 -5.49 -8.88
N MET A 89 2.78 -4.84 -7.91
CA MET A 89 3.79 -3.81 -8.17
C MET A 89 4.97 -4.39 -8.98
N LEU A 90 5.47 -5.57 -8.60
CA LEU A 90 6.54 -6.24 -9.35
C LEU A 90 6.13 -6.56 -10.78
N TYR A 91 4.90 -7.02 -10.99
CA TYR A 91 4.36 -7.24 -12.33
C TYR A 91 4.37 -5.94 -13.16
N VAL A 92 3.88 -4.84 -12.60
CA VAL A 92 3.87 -3.55 -13.31
C VAL A 92 5.30 -3.10 -13.63
N ALA A 93 6.20 -3.11 -12.64
CA ALA A 93 7.58 -2.67 -12.82
C ALA A 93 8.38 -3.51 -13.83
N MET A 94 8.03 -4.79 -14.00
CA MET A 94 8.72 -5.70 -14.92
C MET A 94 8.15 -5.71 -16.34
N TYR A 95 6.86 -5.44 -16.52
CA TYR A 95 6.15 -5.71 -17.79
C TYR A 95 5.43 -4.50 -18.38
N VAL A 96 5.35 -3.37 -17.70
CA VAL A 96 4.64 -2.18 -18.17
C VAL A 96 5.63 -1.03 -18.29
N SER A 97 5.79 -0.46 -19.49
CA SER A 97 6.76 0.60 -19.78
C SER A 97 6.16 1.74 -20.60
#